data_AF-A0A1U7WDN0-F1
#
_entry.id   AF-A0A1U7WDN0-F1
#
_cell.length_a   1.000
_cell.length_b   1.000
_cell.length_c   1.000
_cell.angle_alpha   90.00
_cell.angle_beta   90.00
_cell.angle_gamma   90.00
#
_symmetry.space_group_name_H-M   'P 1'
#
loop_
_entity.id
_entity.type
_entity.pdbx_description
1 polymer ?
#
loop_
_entity_poly.entity_id
_entity_poly.type
_entity_poly.pdbx_seq_one_letter_code
_entity_poly.pdbx_strand_id
1 'polypeptide(L)'
;MAIMLVVGGSTLNVCSAYAPQAGLDKDVKRHFWEGLDEVVWGIPLAEKLFIERDFNGHIGSSDGGYGKVHDGFVFGDRNGGGTSLLDFTRAFELVIANSGYFEEGGAFGYFLEYGS
;
A
#
# COMPACT_ATOMS: atom_id res chain seq x y z
N MET A 1 -2.53 -3.33 11.97
CA MET A 1 -3.07 -2.51 13.10
C MET A 1 -3.69 -1.27 12.48
N ALA A 2 -4.92 -0.93 12.82
CA ALA A 2 -5.57 0.30 12.35
C ALA A 2 -5.94 1.18 13.53
N ILE A 3 -5.70 2.48 13.41
CA ILE A 3 -6.04 3.49 14.42
C ILE A 3 -6.89 4.55 13.73
N MET A 4 -8.02 4.86 14.35
CA MET A 4 -8.89 5.95 13.93
C MET A 4 -8.59 7.17 14.80
N LEU A 5 -8.28 8.30 14.17
CA LEU A 5 -8.02 9.58 14.81
C LEU A 5 -9.07 10.59 14.37
N VAL A 6 -9.77 11.19 15.33
CA VAL A 6 -10.74 12.26 15.05
C VAL A 6 -10.09 13.59 15.43
N VAL A 7 -9.87 14.48 14.44
CA VAL A 7 -9.29 15.81 14.65
C VAL A 7 -10.19 16.86 14.01
N GLY A 8 -10.66 17.82 14.80
CA GLY A 8 -11.39 18.99 14.29
C GLY A 8 -12.70 18.67 13.54
N GLY A 9 -13.30 17.50 13.78
CA GLY A 9 -14.51 17.03 13.08
C GLY A 9 -14.25 16.16 11.85
N SER A 10 -12.99 15.93 11.48
CA SER A 10 -12.60 15.00 10.42
C SER A 10 -12.06 13.69 11.01
N THR A 11 -12.42 12.56 10.39
CA THR A 11 -11.91 11.24 10.75
C THR A 11 -10.75 10.84 9.83
N LEU A 12 -9.65 10.43 10.44
CA LEU A 12 -8.44 9.94 9.80
C LEU A 12 -8.23 8.47 10.20
N ASN A 13 -8.07 7.58 9.23
CA ASN A 13 -7.77 6.18 9.46
C ASN A 13 -6.33 5.91 9.06
N VAL A 14 -5.50 5.52 10.03
CA VAL A 14 -4.11 5.13 9.79
C VAL A 14 -4.00 3.62 9.98
N CYS A 15 -3.69 2.90 8.92
CA CYS A 15 -3.43 1.47 8.92
C CYS A 15 -1.92 1.24 8.76
N SER A 16 -1.37 0.41 9.63
CA SER A 16 0.01 -0.09 9.51
C SER A 16 -0.05 -1.57 9.15
N ALA A 17 0.54 -1.94 8.01
CA ALA A 17 0.55 -3.30 7.48
C ALA A 17 1.95 -3.74 7.06
N TYR A 18 2.38 -4.93 7.48
CA TYR A 18 3.67 -5.48 7.09
C TYR A 18 3.45 -6.72 6.22
N ALA A 19 3.82 -6.64 4.94
CA ALA A 19 3.56 -7.75 4.03
C ALA A 19 4.50 -8.93 4.27
N PRO A 20 4.04 -10.16 4.02
CA PRO A 20 4.89 -11.33 4.04
C PRO A 20 6.05 -11.22 3.03
N GLN A 21 7.23 -11.72 3.41
CA GLN A 21 8.40 -11.74 2.54
C GLN A 21 8.14 -12.49 1.21
N ALA A 22 8.85 -12.10 0.15
CA ALA A 22 8.69 -12.66 -1.19
C ALA A 22 8.91 -14.19 -1.26
N GLY A 23 9.65 -14.77 -0.32
CA GLY A 23 9.87 -16.22 -0.21
C GLY A 23 8.76 -17.00 0.50
N LEU A 24 7.77 -16.33 1.11
CA LEU A 24 6.67 -17.02 1.79
C LEU A 24 5.65 -17.63 0.84
N ASP A 25 4.90 -18.60 1.39
CA ASP A 25 3.84 -19.31 0.71
C ASP A 25 2.74 -18.39 0.15
N LYS A 26 2.15 -18.79 -0.98
CA LYS A 26 1.15 -18.00 -1.70
C LYS A 26 -0.13 -17.82 -0.88
N ASP A 27 -0.52 -18.81 -0.08
CA ASP A 27 -1.71 -18.72 0.76
C ASP A 27 -1.51 -17.70 1.89
N VAL A 28 -0.30 -17.60 2.46
CA VAL A 28 0.01 -16.58 3.47
C VAL A 28 -0.09 -15.17 2.89
N LYS A 29 0.41 -14.98 1.66
CA LYS A 29 0.28 -13.70 0.96
C LYS A 29 -1.17 -13.39 0.61
N ARG A 30 -1.94 -14.38 0.18
CA ARG A 30 -3.37 -14.21 -0.12
C ARG A 30 -4.12 -13.76 1.14
N HIS A 31 -3.93 -14.45 2.26
CA HIS A 31 -4.58 -14.08 3.52
C HIS A 31 -4.19 -12.70 4.04
N PHE A 32 -2.95 -12.26 3.79
CA PHE A 32 -2.54 -10.89 4.08
C PHE A 32 -3.37 -9.87 3.29
N TRP A 33 -3.50 -10.06 1.96
CA TRP A 33 -4.28 -9.14 1.11
C TRP A 33 -5.77 -9.19 1.42
N GLU A 34 -6.35 -10.38 1.64
CA GLU A 34 -7.76 -10.53 2.05
C GLU A 34 -8.06 -9.79 3.36
N GLY A 35 -7.18 -9.91 4.36
CA GLY A 35 -7.33 -9.20 5.63
C GLY A 35 -7.16 -7.69 5.51
N LEU A 36 -6.29 -7.23 4.60
CA LEU A 36 -6.12 -5.81 4.33
C LEU A 36 -7.35 -5.22 3.61
N ASP A 37 -7.89 -5.94 2.63
CA ASP A 37 -9.12 -5.59 1.93
C ASP A 37 -10.28 -5.43 2.91
N GLU A 38 -10.45 -6.37 3.85
CA GLU A 38 -11.52 -6.31 4.86
C GLU A 38 -11.41 -5.05 5.73
N VAL A 39 -10.20 -4.70 6.18
CA VAL A 39 -9.96 -3.51 7.00
C VAL A 39 -10.29 -2.24 6.23
N VAL A 40 -9.84 -2.13 4.97
CA VAL A 40 -10.05 -0.95 4.14
C VAL A 40 -11.51 -0.82 3.70
N TRP A 41 -12.16 -1.94 3.41
CA TRP A 41 -13.59 -1.97 3.09
C TRP A 41 -14.47 -1.52 4.27
N GLY A 42 -14.00 -1.70 5.50
CA GLY A 42 -14.67 -1.21 6.71
C GLY A 42 -14.61 0.30 6.90
N ILE A 43 -13.78 1.02 6.14
CA ILE A 43 -13.59 2.46 6.28
C ILE A 43 -14.56 3.20 5.35
N PRO A 44 -15.39 4.13 5.88
CA PRO A 44 -16.25 4.93 5.04
C PRO A 44 -15.43 5.79 4.07
N LEU A 45 -15.86 5.83 2.80
CA LEU A 45 -15.25 6.66 1.73
C LEU A 45 -15.16 8.16 2.06
N ALA A 46 -15.96 8.65 3.00
CA ALA A 46 -15.94 10.03 3.47
C ALA A 46 -14.77 10.34 4.44
N GLU A 47 -14.07 9.30 4.91
CA GLU A 47 -12.95 9.40 5.84
C GLU A 47 -11.63 9.23 5.11
N LYS A 48 -10.59 9.91 5.58
CA LYS A 48 -9.29 9.86 4.92
C LYS A 48 -8.52 8.63 5.43
N LEU A 49 -8.16 7.70 4.55
CA LEU A 49 -7.32 6.55 4.88
C LEU A 49 -5.87 6.75 4.41
N PHE A 50 -4.99 6.28 5.29
CA PHE A 50 -3.56 6.24 5.17
C PHE A 50 -3.05 4.85 5.49
N ILE A 51 -2.30 4.23 4.57
CA ILE A 51 -1.67 2.93 4.83
C ILE A 51 -0.16 3.08 4.77
N GLU A 52 0.49 2.79 5.89
CA GLU A 52 1.92 2.93 6.10
C GLU A 52 2.59 1.56 6.22
N ARG A 53 3.92 1.57 6.00
CA ARG A 53 4.92 0.47 6.13
C ARG A 53 5.28 -0.24 4.81
N ASP A 54 5.90 -1.40 4.94
CA ASP A 54 6.58 -2.16 3.90
C ASP A 54 5.66 -3.27 3.38
N PHE A 55 5.35 -3.18 2.10
CA PHE A 55 4.58 -4.18 1.37
C PHE A 55 5.45 -5.22 0.67
N ASN A 56 6.78 -5.09 0.76
CA ASN A 56 7.78 -5.96 0.16
C ASN A 56 7.51 -6.24 -1.34
N GLY A 57 6.84 -5.30 -1.99
CA GLY A 57 6.34 -5.41 -3.36
C GLY A 57 7.15 -4.50 -4.27
N HIS A 58 7.91 -5.05 -5.20
CA HIS A 58 8.62 -4.22 -6.18
C HIS A 58 7.65 -3.86 -7.30
N ILE A 59 7.32 -2.58 -7.43
CA ILE A 59 6.43 -2.07 -8.48
C ILE A 59 7.16 -2.00 -9.84
N GLY A 60 8.46 -1.72 -9.78
CA GLY A 60 9.34 -1.55 -10.93
C GLY A 60 9.14 -0.23 -11.69
N SER A 61 10.04 0.05 -12.63
CA SER A 61 10.14 1.34 -13.33
C SER A 61 9.15 1.53 -14.49
N SER A 62 8.53 0.45 -14.96
CA SER A 62 7.54 0.51 -16.05
C SER A 62 6.14 0.76 -15.48
N ASP A 63 5.38 1.63 -16.14
CA ASP A 63 3.98 1.90 -15.81
C ASP A 63 3.09 0.67 -15.95
N GLY A 64 3.30 -0.15 -17.00
CA GLY A 64 2.61 -1.42 -17.21
C GLY A 64 1.08 -1.33 -17.15
N GLY A 65 0.50 -0.17 -17.50
CA GLY A 65 -0.95 0.10 -17.42
C GLY A 65 -1.45 0.74 -16.11
N TYR A 66 -0.57 1.05 -15.16
CA TYR A 66 -0.88 1.65 -13.86
C TYR A 66 -0.45 3.13 -13.74
N GLY A 67 -0.35 3.86 -14.86
CA GLY A 67 0.12 5.25 -14.87
C GLY A 67 -0.71 6.26 -14.06
N LYS A 68 -1.87 5.86 -13.52
CA LYS A 68 -2.70 6.68 -12.61
C LYS A 68 -2.38 6.48 -11.12
N VAL A 69 -1.57 5.49 -10.78
CA VAL A 69 -1.38 5.00 -9.40
C VAL A 69 -0.02 5.42 -8.82
N HIS A 70 0.98 5.63 -9.67
CA HIS A 70 2.33 6.06 -9.27
C HIS A 70 2.96 7.00 -10.31
N ASP A 71 3.92 7.82 -9.87
CA ASP A 71 4.61 8.82 -10.72
C ASP A 71 5.82 8.27 -11.49
N GLY A 72 5.99 6.94 -11.52
CA GLY A 72 6.93 6.26 -12.45
C GLY A 72 8.40 6.16 -12.02
N PHE A 73 8.77 6.51 -10.78
CA PHE A 73 10.15 6.42 -10.30
C PHE A 73 10.34 5.34 -9.22
N VAL A 74 10.48 4.08 -9.64
CA VAL A 74 10.88 2.97 -8.76
C VAL A 74 11.95 2.11 -9.47
N PHE A 75 13.04 1.77 -8.79
CA PHE A 75 14.08 0.89 -9.33
C PHE A 75 13.78 -0.60 -9.07
N GLY A 76 14.12 -1.47 -10.03
CA GLY A 76 14.00 -2.94 -9.92
C GLY A 76 12.88 -3.55 -10.79
N ASP A 77 12.87 -4.88 -10.91
CA ASP A 77 11.85 -5.60 -11.66
C ASP A 77 10.56 -5.77 -10.85
N ARG A 78 9.41 -5.70 -11.53
CA ARG A 78 8.11 -5.91 -10.89
C ARG A 78 7.97 -7.33 -10.35
N ASN A 79 7.66 -7.48 -9.06
CA ASN A 79 7.41 -8.78 -8.45
C ASN A 79 5.91 -8.99 -8.17
N GLY A 80 5.52 -10.21 -7.78
CA GLY A 80 4.11 -10.52 -7.50
C GLY A 80 3.48 -9.66 -6.39
N GLY A 81 4.26 -9.26 -5.39
CA GLY A 81 3.80 -8.34 -4.35
C GLY A 81 3.56 -6.93 -4.86
N GLY A 82 4.39 -6.43 -5.77
CA GLY A 82 4.23 -5.13 -6.41
C GLY A 82 3.01 -5.07 -7.34
N THR A 83 2.70 -6.17 -8.05
CA THR A 83 1.45 -6.27 -8.80
C THR A 83 0.24 -6.24 -7.88
N SER A 84 0.23 -7.01 -6.78
CA SER A 84 -0.87 -6.98 -5.81
C SER A 84 -1.06 -5.60 -5.18
N LEU A 85 0.03 -4.90 -4.87
CA LEU A 85 -0.03 -3.52 -4.36
C LEU A 85 -0.65 -2.55 -5.38
N LEU A 86 -0.27 -2.67 -6.66
CA LEU A 86 -0.83 -1.86 -7.74
C LEU A 86 -2.31 -2.15 -8.02
N ASP A 87 -2.72 -3.42 -7.94
CA ASP A 87 -4.13 -3.81 -8.08
C ASP A 87 -4.98 -3.31 -6.92
N PHE A 88 -4.47 -3.44 -5.68
CA PHE A 88 -5.10 -2.94 -4.47
C PHE A 88 -5.32 -1.42 -4.54
N THR A 89 -4.26 -0.69 -4.85
CA THR A 89 -4.32 0.78 -4.96
C THR A 89 -5.28 1.24 -6.05
N ARG A 90 -5.29 0.56 -7.20
CA ARG A 90 -6.26 0.82 -8.26
C ARG A 90 -7.70 0.54 -7.81
N ALA A 91 -7.94 -0.54 -7.07
CA ALA A 91 -9.29 -0.93 -6.63
C ALA A 91 -9.91 0.09 -5.65
N PHE A 92 -9.07 0.68 -4.80
CA PHE A 92 -9.49 1.64 -3.78
C PHE A 92 -9.25 3.11 -4.15
N GLU A 93 -8.84 3.38 -5.40
CA GLU A 93 -8.49 4.74 -5.88
C GLU A 93 -7.44 5.44 -5.00
N LEU A 94 -6.52 4.65 -4.46
CA LEU A 94 -5.40 5.11 -3.64
C LEU A 94 -4.23 5.54 -4.52
N VAL A 95 -3.46 6.49 -4.02
CA VAL A 95 -2.22 6.97 -4.64
C VAL A 95 -1.03 6.45 -3.84
N ILE A 96 0.00 5.98 -4.54
CA ILE A 96 1.27 5.59 -3.94
C ILE A 96 2.14 6.82 -3.77
N ALA A 97 2.33 7.24 -2.53
CA ALA A 97 3.28 8.28 -2.15
C ALA A 97 4.67 7.69 -1.88
N ASN A 98 5.70 8.42 -2.33
CA ASN A 98 7.08 7.96 -2.51
C ASN A 98 7.76 7.40 -1.25
N SER A 99 8.49 6.30 -1.45
CA SER A 99 9.38 5.62 -0.51
C SER A 99 10.70 6.37 -0.34
N GLY A 100 10.84 7.17 0.72
CA GLY A 100 12.12 7.80 1.08
C GLY A 100 13.12 6.78 1.64
N TYR A 101 14.27 6.62 1.00
CA TYR A 101 15.40 5.79 1.44
C TYR A 101 15.88 6.17 2.86
N PHE A 102 16.05 5.18 3.75
CA PHE A 102 16.93 5.25 4.92
C PHE A 102 17.76 3.94 5.00
N GLU A 103 19.08 4.03 4.78
CA GLU A 103 20.07 3.03 5.24
C GLU A 103 20.14 3.08 6.78
N GLU A 104 20.33 2.02 7.57
CA GLU A 104 20.80 0.64 7.34
C GLU A 104 19.68 -0.39 7.63
N GLY A 105 19.54 -1.40 6.76
CA GLY A 105 18.56 -2.50 6.90
C GLY A 105 17.35 -2.43 5.97
N GLY A 106 17.50 -1.77 4.81
CA GLY A 106 16.45 -1.21 3.95
C GLY A 106 15.21 -2.06 3.64
N ALA A 107 14.06 -1.50 4.00
CA ALA A 107 12.73 -1.88 3.57
C ALA A 107 12.18 -0.81 2.62
N PHE A 108 11.74 -1.19 1.42
CA PHE A 108 11.04 -0.29 0.49
C PHE A 108 9.61 -0.08 0.98
N GLY A 109 9.36 0.95 1.79
CA GLY A 109 8.03 1.27 2.29
C GLY A 109 7.23 2.14 1.33
N TYR A 110 6.03 1.71 0.95
CA TYR A 110 5.08 2.52 0.19
C TYR A 110 4.05 3.12 1.12
N PHE A 111 3.68 4.36 0.89
CA PHE A 111 2.56 4.99 1.59
C PHE A 111 1.37 5.09 0.65
N LEU A 112 0.20 4.67 1.11
CA LEU A 112 -1.04 4.81 0.35
C LEU A 112 -1.90 5.90 0.96
N GLU A 113 -2.31 6.86 0.13
CA GLU A 113 -3.25 7.92 0.52
C GLU A 113 -4.48 7.87 -0.38
N TYR A 114 -5.67 8.16 0.18
CA TYR A 114 -6.81 8.53 -0.64
C TYR A 114 -6.56 9.87 -1.34
N GLY A 115 -6.76 9.91 -2.65
CA GLY A 115 -6.81 11.15 -3.42
C GLY A 115 -7.99 12.01 -2.99
N SER A 116 -7.73 13.29 -2.70
CA SER A 116 -8.76 14.30 -2.40
C SER A 116 -9.44 14.83 -3.65
#